data_AF-A0A7Z7FLC8-F1
#
_entry.id   AF-A0A7Z7FLC8-F1
#
_cell.length_a   1.000
_cell.length_b   1.000
_cell.length_c   1.000
_cell.angle_alpha   90.00
_cell.angle_beta   90.00
_cell.angle_gamma   90.00
#
_symmetry.space_group_name_H-M   'P 1'
#
loop_
_entity.id
_entity.type
_entity.pdbx_description
1 polymer ?
#
loop_
_entity_poly.entity_id
_entity_poly.type
_entity_poly.pdbx_seq_one_letter_code
_entity_poly.pdbx_strand_id
1 'polypeptide(L)'
;MGMPSAFITINGYGLKTTRLGYRRWRFKREDRAIRPTDRREYSYVTSAGVMRKRLAEAGYGRTALELDYLRTLQKIHAEGAESYFDVRCYAGRYTSAERADACRRASLNDWLFALKENITNHMERFPDPPELVDEPGRPAEVNVLIDTLACSRSTIYPIETEHLQNAFPCASLDCMAVAMLEVVPDTAECILDVTSLVDHVLVYCFDDLRFADETAGDERYEI
;
A
#
# COMPACT_ATOMS: atom_id res chain seq x y z
N MET A 1 5.62 18.93 -14.45
CA MET A 1 4.91 18.96 -13.16
C MET A 1 3.98 17.76 -13.14
N GLY A 2 4.07 16.89 -12.12
CA GLY A 2 3.16 15.75 -12.00
C GLY A 2 1.72 16.21 -11.70
N MET A 3 0.73 15.39 -12.03
CA MET A 3 -0.67 15.68 -11.67
C MET A 3 -0.85 15.65 -10.14
N PRO A 4 -1.54 16.63 -9.53
CA PRO A 4 -1.81 16.64 -8.10
C PRO A 4 -2.51 15.34 -7.66
N SER A 5 -2.02 14.72 -6.60
CA SER A 5 -2.46 13.38 -6.20
C SER A 5 -2.49 13.23 -4.68
N ALA A 6 -3.36 12.35 -4.19
CA ALA A 6 -3.36 11.84 -2.83
C ALA A 6 -2.78 10.42 -2.78
N PHE A 7 -2.07 10.10 -1.70
CA PHE A 7 -1.38 8.83 -1.52
C PHE A 7 -1.79 8.20 -0.20
N ILE A 8 -2.18 6.93 -0.23
CA ILE A 8 -2.40 6.12 0.97
C ILE A 8 -1.18 5.22 1.15
N THR A 9 -0.59 5.22 2.34
CA THR A 9 0.52 4.33 2.72
C THR A 9 0.23 3.63 4.04
N ILE A 10 0.78 2.44 4.20
CA ILE A 10 0.82 1.68 5.47
C ILE A 10 2.28 1.36 5.74
N ASN A 11 2.79 1.83 6.87
CA ASN A 11 4.20 1.72 7.23
C ASN A 11 5.15 2.22 6.12
N GLY A 12 4.81 3.36 5.50
CA GLY A 12 5.56 3.94 4.37
C GLY A 12 5.38 3.22 3.03
N TYR A 13 4.78 2.03 3.00
CA TYR A 13 4.54 1.29 1.76
C TYR A 13 3.23 1.72 1.09
N GLY A 14 3.28 2.06 -0.20
CA GLY A 14 2.17 2.67 -0.92
C GLY A 14 1.02 1.70 -1.20
N LEU A 15 -0.18 2.00 -0.71
CA LEU A 15 -1.40 1.20 -0.93
C LEU A 15 -2.22 1.70 -2.13
N LYS A 16 -2.41 3.02 -2.29
CA LYS A 16 -3.23 3.61 -3.37
C LYS A 16 -2.80 5.03 -3.71
N THR A 17 -2.96 5.40 -4.98
CA THR A 17 -2.86 6.78 -5.45
C THR A 17 -4.18 7.22 -6.10
N THR A 18 -4.65 8.42 -5.79
CA THR A 18 -5.83 9.04 -6.44
C THR A 18 -5.44 10.39 -7.00
N ARG A 19 -5.74 10.65 -8.27
CA ARG A 19 -5.40 11.92 -8.94
C ARG A 19 -6.54 12.92 -8.81
N LEU A 20 -6.20 14.21 -8.71
CA LEU A 20 -7.10 15.36 -8.76
C LEU A 20 -8.19 15.40 -7.65
N GLY A 21 -8.05 14.59 -6.61
CA GLY A 21 -8.99 14.50 -5.52
C GLY A 21 -8.72 13.30 -4.63
N TYR A 22 -9.54 13.12 -3.61
CA TYR A 22 -9.43 11.98 -2.71
C TYR A 22 -10.76 11.68 -2.03
N ARG A 23 -10.92 10.43 -1.59
CA ARG A 23 -11.85 10.08 -0.52
C ARG A 23 -11.02 9.86 0.73
N ARG A 24 -11.54 10.29 1.88
CA ARG A 24 -10.91 10.02 3.19
C ARG A 24 -10.73 8.52 3.47
N TRP A 25 -11.39 7.64 2.71
CA TRP A 25 -11.38 6.21 2.95
C TRP A 25 -11.70 5.93 4.43
N ARG A 26 -11.00 5.02 5.10
CA ARG A 26 -11.18 4.68 6.52
C ARG A 26 -10.58 5.72 7.49
N PHE A 27 -10.07 6.85 7.00
CA PHE A 27 -9.64 7.97 7.85
C PHE A 27 -10.82 8.84 8.28
N LYS A 28 -10.72 9.42 9.47
CA LYS A 28 -11.69 10.33 10.07
C LYS A 28 -11.17 11.76 10.05
N ARG A 29 -12.04 12.73 10.35
CA ARG A 29 -11.65 14.15 10.38
C ARG A 29 -10.63 14.43 11.48
N GLU A 30 -10.74 13.75 12.62
CA GLU A 30 -9.80 13.88 13.73
C GLU A 30 -8.39 13.35 13.43
N ASP A 31 -8.20 12.54 12.38
CA ASP A 31 -6.88 12.04 12.01
C ASP A 31 -6.02 13.10 11.28
N ARG A 32 -6.58 14.27 10.96
CA ARG A 32 -5.85 15.34 10.26
C ARG A 32 -4.67 15.82 11.10
N ALA A 33 -3.50 15.86 10.49
CA ALA A 33 -2.28 16.40 11.06
C ALA A 33 -1.58 17.31 10.04
N ILE A 34 -1.02 18.43 10.53
CA ILE A 34 -0.05 19.23 9.79
C ILE A 34 1.31 18.91 10.40
N ARG A 35 2.21 18.29 9.62
CA ARG A 35 3.56 17.98 10.10
C ARG A 35 4.52 19.09 9.66
N PRO A 36 5.26 19.70 10.60
CA PRO A 36 6.30 20.66 10.25
C PRO A 36 7.53 19.90 9.76
N THR A 37 7.66 19.71 8.45
CA THR A 37 8.93 19.37 7.79
C THR A 37 9.43 20.59 7.00
N ASP A 38 10.41 20.44 6.11
CA ASP A 38 10.90 21.54 5.24
C ASP A 38 9.78 22.19 4.40
N ARG A 39 8.65 21.47 4.22
CA ARG A 39 7.37 21.97 3.71
C ARG A 39 6.25 21.47 4.62
N ARG A 40 5.21 22.28 4.85
CA ARG A 40 4.04 21.81 5.63
C ARG A 40 3.41 20.61 4.92
N GLU A 41 3.42 19.46 5.57
CA GLU A 41 2.76 18.25 5.07
C GLU A 41 1.34 18.17 5.62
N TYR A 42 0.37 17.99 4.72
CA TYR A 42 -1.04 17.89 5.04
C TYR A 42 -1.51 16.45 4.88
N SER A 43 -1.77 15.77 6.00
CA SER A 43 -2.07 14.34 5.97
C SER A 43 -3.13 13.94 6.99
N TYR A 44 -3.75 12.78 6.76
CA TYR A 44 -4.47 12.05 7.79
C TYR A 44 -3.56 10.94 8.32
N VAL A 45 -3.41 10.84 9.63
CA VAL A 45 -2.48 9.92 10.29
C VAL A 45 -3.22 9.13 11.36
N THR A 46 -3.06 7.81 11.34
CA THR A 46 -3.53 6.94 12.42
C THR A 46 -2.60 5.73 12.55
N SER A 47 -2.76 4.94 13.60
CA SER A 47 -1.97 3.71 13.77
C SER A 47 -2.58 2.52 13.03
N ALA A 48 -1.76 1.54 12.69
CA ALA A 48 -2.19 0.28 12.11
C ALA A 48 -3.23 -0.42 13.00
N GLY A 49 -3.05 -0.39 14.33
CA GLY A 49 -4.03 -0.94 15.27
C GLY A 49 -5.42 -0.29 15.15
N VAL A 50 -5.48 1.04 15.05
CA VAL A 50 -6.75 1.76 14.83
C VAL A 50 -7.34 1.44 13.46
N MET A 51 -6.50 1.37 12.42
CA MET A 51 -6.95 1.04 11.07
C MET A 51 -7.53 -0.38 10.96
N ARG A 52 -6.90 -1.38 11.59
CA ARG A 52 -7.42 -2.75 11.68
C ARG A 52 -8.81 -2.77 12.29
N LYS A 53 -9.01 -2.05 13.40
CA LYS A 53 -10.32 -1.95 14.05
C LYS A 53 -11.38 -1.37 13.12
N ARG A 54 -11.06 -0.29 12.40
CA ARG A 54 -12.00 0.37 11.46
C ARG A 54 -12.35 -0.52 10.27
N LEU A 55 -11.39 -1.30 9.76
CA LEU A 55 -11.65 -2.29 8.71
C LEU A 55 -12.53 -3.43 9.22
N ALA A 56 -12.24 -3.95 10.41
CA ALA A 56 -13.05 -5.00 11.04
C ALA A 56 -14.51 -4.54 11.28
N GLU A 57 -14.70 -3.31 11.78
CA GLU A 57 -16.02 -2.68 11.93
C GLU A 57 -16.77 -2.55 10.58
N ALA A 58 -16.03 -2.42 9.49
CA ALA A 58 -16.57 -2.38 8.12
C ALA A 58 -16.75 -3.77 7.48
N GLY A 59 -16.51 -4.86 8.21
CA GLY A 59 -16.64 -6.23 7.72
C GLY A 59 -15.41 -6.78 7.00
N TYR A 60 -14.28 -6.07 7.05
CA TYR A 60 -13.02 -6.50 6.44
C TYR A 60 -12.07 -7.04 7.52
N GLY A 61 -11.78 -8.33 7.44
CA GLY A 61 -10.80 -9.01 8.27
C GLY A 61 -10.18 -10.19 7.53
N ARG A 62 -9.52 -11.09 8.27
CA ARG A 62 -8.81 -12.25 7.71
C ARG A 62 -9.65 -13.05 6.71
N THR A 63 -10.88 -13.37 7.09
CA THR A 63 -11.81 -14.15 6.25
C THR A 63 -12.20 -13.41 4.97
N ALA A 64 -12.38 -12.08 5.03
CA ALA A 64 -12.71 -11.30 3.83
C ALA A 64 -11.53 -11.30 2.85
N LEU A 65 -10.31 -11.14 3.35
CA LEU A 65 -9.08 -11.25 2.57
C LEU A 65 -8.94 -12.63 1.92
N GLU A 66 -9.16 -13.71 2.67
CA GLU A 66 -9.08 -15.07 2.13
C GLU A 66 -10.11 -15.34 1.03
N LEU A 67 -11.33 -14.81 1.16
CA LEU A 67 -12.35 -14.93 0.12
C LEU A 67 -12.03 -14.08 -1.13
N ASP A 68 -11.43 -12.89 -0.97
CA ASP A 68 -10.98 -12.08 -2.10
C ASP A 68 -9.77 -12.71 -2.80
N TYR A 69 -8.89 -13.33 -2.01
CA TYR A 69 -7.75 -14.11 -2.48
C TYR A 69 -8.17 -15.24 -3.41
N LEU A 70 -9.05 -16.12 -2.93
CA LEU A 70 -9.53 -17.26 -3.72
C LEU A 70 -10.28 -16.81 -4.98
N ARG A 71 -11.09 -15.76 -4.90
CA ARG A 71 -11.79 -15.19 -6.06
C ARG A 71 -10.82 -14.62 -7.09
N THR A 72 -9.78 -13.94 -6.65
CA THR A 72 -8.78 -13.35 -7.54
C THR A 72 -7.94 -14.44 -8.20
N LEU A 73 -7.52 -15.47 -7.46
CA LEU A 73 -6.84 -16.64 -8.02
C LEU A 73 -7.67 -17.34 -9.11
N GLN A 74 -8.97 -17.51 -8.90
CA GLN A 74 -9.86 -18.10 -9.91
C GLN A 74 -9.88 -17.28 -11.20
N LYS A 75 -9.91 -15.95 -11.09
CA LYS A 75 -9.82 -15.05 -12.25
C LYS A 75 -8.47 -15.14 -12.95
N ILE A 76 -7.38 -15.10 -12.18
CA ILE A 76 -6.00 -15.25 -12.71
C ILE A 76 -5.89 -16.57 -13.50
N HIS A 77 -6.47 -17.66 -12.98
CA HIS A 77 -6.48 -18.94 -13.66
C HIS A 77 -7.30 -18.91 -14.96
N ALA A 78 -8.48 -18.30 -14.94
CA ALA A 78 -9.36 -18.20 -16.10
C ALA A 78 -8.78 -17.34 -17.24
N GLU A 79 -8.08 -16.25 -16.90
CA GLU A 79 -7.45 -15.33 -17.87
C GLU A 79 -6.09 -15.83 -18.39
N GLY A 80 -5.52 -16.88 -17.79
CA GLY A 80 -4.18 -17.36 -18.08
C GLY A 80 -3.12 -16.73 -17.18
N ALA A 81 -2.71 -17.49 -16.16
CA ALA A 81 -1.82 -17.01 -15.11
C ALA A 81 -0.46 -16.49 -15.61
N GLU A 82 0.10 -17.06 -16.68
CA GLU A 82 1.36 -16.58 -17.25
C GLU A 82 1.23 -15.18 -17.84
N SER A 83 0.10 -14.88 -18.50
CA SER A 83 -0.18 -13.53 -19.00
C SER A 83 -0.40 -12.54 -17.86
N TYR A 84 -0.96 -12.99 -16.74
CA TYR A 84 -1.12 -12.15 -15.55
C TYR A 84 0.24 -11.75 -14.97
N PHE A 85 1.20 -12.68 -14.89
CA PHE A 85 2.55 -12.42 -14.37
C PHE A 85 3.56 -12.00 -15.45
N ASP A 86 3.08 -11.61 -16.64
CA ASP A 86 3.93 -11.08 -17.70
C ASP A 86 4.33 -9.62 -17.40
N VAL A 87 5.62 -9.41 -17.12
CA VAL A 87 6.17 -8.12 -16.75
C VAL A 87 6.88 -7.53 -17.95
N ARG A 88 6.46 -6.35 -18.41
CA ARG A 88 7.07 -5.70 -19.59
C ARG A 88 8.47 -5.14 -19.32
N CYS A 89 8.81 -4.90 -18.06
CA CYS A 89 10.10 -4.38 -17.64
C CYS A 89 10.87 -5.48 -16.91
N TYR A 90 11.94 -5.98 -17.55
CA TYR A 90 12.74 -7.13 -17.12
C TYR A 90 13.60 -6.78 -15.88
N ALA A 91 12.98 -6.65 -14.71
CA ALA A 91 13.68 -6.32 -13.46
C ALA A 91 13.77 -7.49 -12.47
N GLY A 92 13.08 -8.61 -12.73
CA GLY A 92 13.06 -9.76 -11.81
C GLY A 92 13.76 -11.00 -12.35
N ARG A 93 14.12 -11.91 -11.45
CA ARG A 93 14.92 -13.11 -11.73
C ARG A 93 14.12 -14.22 -12.41
N TYR A 94 12.81 -14.27 -12.17
CA TYR A 94 11.96 -15.38 -12.59
C TYR A 94 11.09 -15.03 -13.79
N THR A 95 10.84 -16.03 -14.62
CA THR A 95 9.94 -15.96 -15.77
C THR A 95 8.47 -15.86 -15.34
N SER A 96 7.60 -15.39 -16.24
CA SER A 96 6.15 -15.35 -15.98
C SER A 96 5.56 -16.74 -15.69
N ALA A 97 6.10 -17.80 -16.31
CA ALA A 97 5.73 -19.18 -16.04
C ALA A 97 6.09 -19.63 -14.61
N GLU A 98 7.30 -19.34 -14.16
CA GLU A 98 7.73 -19.65 -12.78
C GLU A 98 6.89 -18.89 -11.74
N ARG A 99 6.57 -17.62 -12.01
CA ARG A 99 5.70 -16.81 -11.14
C ARG A 99 4.26 -17.32 -11.09
N ALA A 100 3.70 -17.68 -12.25
CA ALA A 100 2.38 -18.28 -12.34
C ALA A 100 2.30 -19.61 -11.58
N ASP A 101 3.34 -20.42 -11.68
CA ASP A 101 3.45 -21.71 -11.02
C ASP A 101 3.59 -21.57 -9.49
N ALA A 102 4.44 -20.63 -9.03
CA ALA A 102 4.54 -20.28 -7.62
C ALA A 102 3.22 -19.73 -7.06
N CYS A 103 2.54 -18.83 -7.78
CA CYS A 103 1.24 -18.30 -7.41
C CYS A 103 0.19 -19.41 -7.25
N ARG A 104 0.18 -20.41 -8.13
CA ARG A 104 -0.75 -21.54 -8.09
C ARG A 104 -0.55 -22.43 -6.86
N ARG A 105 0.69 -22.60 -6.40
CA ARG A 105 1.03 -23.45 -5.24
C ARG A 105 0.95 -22.72 -3.90
N ALA A 106 1.13 -21.41 -3.91
CA ALA A 106 1.17 -20.61 -2.71
C ALA A 106 -0.18 -20.60 -1.97
N SER A 107 -0.12 -20.63 -0.64
CA SER A 107 -1.22 -20.27 0.23
C SER A 107 -1.23 -18.75 0.46
N LEU A 108 -2.34 -18.25 1.02
CA LEU A 108 -2.39 -16.85 1.47
C LEU A 108 -1.29 -16.52 2.51
N ASN A 109 -0.90 -17.49 3.35
CA ASN A 109 0.16 -17.28 4.33
C ASN A 109 1.54 -17.09 3.66
N ASP A 110 1.81 -17.82 2.58
CA ASP A 110 3.06 -17.68 1.82
C ASP A 110 3.15 -16.29 1.17
N TRP A 111 2.03 -15.79 0.63
CA TRP A 111 1.93 -14.43 0.11
C TRP A 111 2.13 -13.35 1.17
N LEU A 112 1.61 -13.54 2.38
CA LEU A 112 1.83 -12.57 3.48
C LEU A 112 3.26 -12.61 3.98
N PHE A 113 3.86 -13.79 4.04
CA PHE A 113 5.28 -13.89 4.35
C PHE A 113 6.11 -13.11 3.31
N ALA A 114 5.87 -13.32 2.02
CA ALA A 114 6.53 -12.59 0.95
C ALA A 114 6.26 -11.06 1.00
N LEU A 115 5.05 -10.65 1.36
CA LEU A 115 4.67 -9.25 1.54
C LEU A 115 5.41 -8.60 2.73
N LYS A 116 5.52 -9.32 3.85
CA LYS A 116 6.27 -8.88 5.04
C LYS A 116 7.73 -8.59 4.68
N GLU A 117 8.37 -9.52 3.99
CA GLU A 117 9.74 -9.39 3.51
C GLU A 117 9.89 -8.17 2.59
N ASN A 118 8.97 -8.00 1.64
CA ASN A 118 8.98 -6.83 0.75
C ASN A 118 8.85 -5.51 1.51
N ILE A 119 7.89 -5.40 2.44
CA ILE A 119 7.68 -4.18 3.22
C ILE A 119 8.89 -3.86 4.09
N THR A 120 9.49 -4.89 4.71
CA THR A 120 10.65 -4.72 5.60
C THR A 120 11.88 -4.27 4.80
N ASN A 121 12.17 -4.94 3.68
CA ASN A 121 13.36 -4.64 2.87
C ASN A 121 13.24 -3.32 2.09
N HIS A 122 12.03 -2.94 1.64
CA HIS A 122 11.81 -1.63 1.00
C HIS A 122 12.02 -0.44 1.95
N MET A 123 11.94 -0.64 3.27
CA MET A 123 12.28 0.41 4.23
C MET A 123 13.80 0.59 4.37
N GLU A 124 14.59 -0.46 4.11
CA GLU A 124 16.03 -0.45 4.36
C GLU A 124 16.85 0.00 3.15
N ARG A 125 16.34 -0.12 1.92
CA ARG A 125 16.80 0.50 0.66
C ARG A 125 15.82 0.11 -0.46
N PHE A 126 15.98 0.63 -1.67
CA PHE A 126 15.36 0.06 -2.87
C PHE A 126 16.37 -0.93 -3.49
N PRO A 127 16.56 -2.15 -2.98
CA PRO A 127 17.39 -3.12 -3.67
C PRO A 127 16.71 -3.46 -5.00
N ASP A 128 17.53 -3.70 -6.02
CA ASP A 128 17.04 -4.30 -7.25
C ASP A 128 16.37 -5.65 -6.87
N PRO A 129 15.22 -6.02 -7.46
CA PRO A 129 14.52 -7.27 -7.12
C PRO A 129 15.43 -8.53 -7.03
N PRO A 130 16.48 -8.70 -7.86
CA PRO A 130 17.42 -9.82 -7.74
C PRO A 130 18.26 -9.83 -6.44
N GLU A 131 18.51 -8.69 -5.80
CA GLU A 131 19.27 -8.60 -4.55
C GLU A 131 18.44 -9.04 -3.32
N LEU A 132 17.11 -9.04 -3.43
CA LEU A 132 16.19 -9.58 -2.42
C LEU A 132 16.11 -11.12 -2.43
N VAL A 133 16.67 -11.73 -3.47
CA VAL A 133 16.52 -13.15 -3.80
C VAL A 133 17.89 -13.82 -3.67
N ASP A 134 18.17 -14.40 -2.49
CA ASP A 134 19.14 -15.49 -2.23
C ASP A 134 19.44 -15.61 -0.72
N GLU A 135 18.43 -15.45 0.15
CA GLU A 135 18.65 -15.70 1.58
C GLU A 135 18.71 -17.21 1.90
N PRO A 136 19.80 -17.69 2.54
CA PRO A 136 19.92 -19.11 2.91
C PRO A 136 18.80 -19.55 3.85
N GLY A 137 18.19 -20.71 3.58
CA GLY A 137 17.18 -21.31 4.45
C GLY A 137 15.73 -20.90 4.16
N ARG A 138 15.50 -20.02 3.18
CA ARG A 138 14.16 -19.65 2.72
C ARG A 138 13.65 -20.62 1.64
N PRO A 139 12.36 -21.02 1.66
CA PRO A 139 11.79 -21.83 0.58
C PRO A 139 11.91 -21.13 -0.78
N ALA A 140 12.33 -21.86 -1.81
CA ALA A 140 12.54 -21.30 -3.15
C ALA A 140 11.28 -20.64 -3.73
N GLU A 141 10.09 -21.14 -3.39
CA GLU A 141 8.82 -20.60 -3.86
C GLU A 141 8.53 -19.20 -3.28
N VAL A 142 8.93 -18.97 -2.03
CA VAL A 142 8.78 -17.66 -1.37
C VAL A 142 9.67 -16.61 -2.05
N ASN A 143 10.85 -16.99 -2.54
CA ASN A 143 11.70 -16.11 -3.33
C ASN A 143 11.03 -15.66 -4.63
N VAL A 144 10.31 -16.55 -5.30
CA VAL A 144 9.54 -16.21 -6.51
C VAL A 144 8.43 -15.22 -6.16
N LEU A 145 7.71 -15.42 -5.05
CA LEU A 145 6.66 -14.50 -4.61
C LEU A 145 7.22 -13.10 -4.24
N ILE A 146 8.38 -13.06 -3.59
CA ILE A 146 9.05 -11.79 -3.23
C ILE A 146 9.46 -11.02 -4.48
N ASP A 147 10.12 -11.68 -5.43
CA ASP A 147 10.48 -11.12 -6.74
C ASP A 147 9.24 -10.62 -7.50
N THR A 148 8.16 -11.40 -7.45
CA THR A 148 6.88 -11.08 -8.09
C THR A 148 6.26 -9.80 -7.52
N LEU A 149 6.27 -9.62 -6.19
CA LEU A 149 5.78 -8.41 -5.53
C LEU A 149 6.66 -7.19 -5.86
N ALA A 150 7.97 -7.35 -5.88
CA ALA A 150 8.91 -6.28 -6.22
C ALA A 150 8.74 -5.80 -7.68
N CYS A 151 8.37 -6.70 -8.59
CA CYS A 151 8.14 -6.39 -10.01
C CYS A 151 6.72 -5.86 -10.33
N SER A 152 5.82 -5.79 -9.35
CA SER A 152 4.37 -5.56 -9.53
C SER A 152 3.97 -4.19 -10.13
N ARG A 153 4.90 -3.24 -10.24
CA ARG A 153 4.65 -1.90 -10.81
C ARG A 153 4.71 -1.85 -12.35
N SER A 154 5.14 -2.94 -13.00
CA SER A 154 5.56 -2.95 -14.41
C SER A 154 4.68 -3.82 -15.32
N THR A 155 3.44 -4.05 -14.90
CA THR A 155 2.60 -5.15 -15.37
C THR A 155 1.27 -4.62 -15.92
N ILE A 156 0.81 -5.28 -16.98
CA ILE A 156 -0.45 -4.94 -17.67
C ILE A 156 -1.44 -6.04 -17.32
N TYR A 157 -2.05 -5.91 -16.15
CA TYR A 157 -2.99 -6.93 -15.69
C TYR A 157 -4.35 -6.75 -16.38
N PRO A 158 -4.98 -7.84 -16.85
CA PRO A 158 -6.37 -7.81 -17.26
C PRO A 158 -7.33 -7.63 -16.08
N ILE A 159 -6.89 -7.92 -14.86
CA ILE A 159 -7.70 -7.77 -13.64
C ILE A 159 -7.45 -6.39 -13.05
N GLU A 160 -8.49 -5.58 -13.02
CA GLU A 160 -8.47 -4.27 -12.35
C GLU A 160 -8.41 -4.46 -10.82
N THR A 161 -7.33 -3.96 -10.22
CA THR A 161 -7.14 -3.86 -8.78
C THR A 161 -7.40 -2.43 -8.31
N GLU A 162 -7.88 -2.25 -7.09
CA GLU A 162 -8.14 -0.93 -6.52
C GLU A 162 -6.93 -0.34 -5.78
N HIS A 163 -5.82 -1.06 -5.74
CA HIS A 163 -4.58 -0.80 -4.99
C HIS A 163 -3.35 -0.93 -5.89
N LEU A 164 -2.18 -0.55 -5.37
CA LEU A 164 -0.92 -0.55 -6.13
C LEU A 164 -0.24 -1.94 -6.21
N GLN A 165 -0.61 -2.88 -5.34
CA GLN A 165 0.07 -4.18 -5.19
C GLN A 165 -0.49 -5.24 -6.12
N ASN A 166 -0.42 -4.98 -7.41
CA ASN A 166 -1.15 -5.74 -8.41
C ASN A 166 -0.71 -7.21 -8.55
N ALA A 167 0.51 -7.55 -8.10
CA ALA A 167 0.97 -8.94 -8.12
C ALA A 167 0.44 -9.75 -6.92
N PHE A 168 0.03 -9.09 -5.84
CA PHE A 168 -0.64 -9.78 -4.74
C PHE A 168 -2.05 -10.17 -5.20
N PRO A 169 -2.45 -11.44 -5.09
CA PRO A 169 -3.72 -11.93 -5.64
C PRO A 169 -4.92 -11.53 -4.76
N CYS A 170 -5.16 -10.24 -4.59
CA CYS A 170 -6.44 -9.66 -4.15
C CYS A 170 -6.77 -8.47 -5.06
N ALA A 171 -8.03 -8.05 -5.11
CA ALA A 171 -8.45 -6.93 -5.97
C ALA A 171 -8.92 -5.72 -5.16
N SER A 172 -9.51 -5.96 -3.98
CA SER A 172 -10.10 -4.90 -3.17
C SER A 172 -9.06 -4.09 -2.42
N LEU A 173 -9.25 -2.77 -2.38
CA LEU A 173 -8.41 -1.87 -1.59
C LEU A 173 -8.40 -2.25 -0.11
N ASP A 174 -9.58 -2.57 0.44
CA ASP A 174 -9.73 -2.90 1.86
C ASP A 174 -9.07 -4.26 2.18
N CYS A 175 -9.13 -5.25 1.28
CA CYS A 175 -8.46 -6.54 1.49
C CYS A 175 -6.94 -6.40 1.41
N MET A 176 -6.41 -5.63 0.46
CA MET A 176 -4.96 -5.35 0.42
C MET A 176 -4.50 -4.61 1.67
N ALA A 177 -5.31 -3.67 2.18
CA ALA A 177 -5.03 -3.02 3.46
C ALA A 177 -4.97 -4.02 4.61
N VAL A 178 -5.92 -4.98 4.69
CA VAL A 178 -5.86 -6.07 5.69
C VAL A 178 -4.56 -6.86 5.55
N ALA A 179 -4.17 -7.25 4.34
CA ALA A 179 -2.94 -8.01 4.10
C ALA A 179 -1.69 -7.26 4.59
N MET A 180 -1.57 -5.96 4.27
CA MET A 180 -0.47 -5.13 4.75
C MET A 180 -0.50 -4.96 6.27
N LEU A 181 -1.68 -4.78 6.86
CA LEU A 181 -1.84 -4.63 8.30
C LEU A 181 -1.50 -5.92 9.06
N GLU A 182 -1.68 -7.10 8.48
CA GLU A 182 -1.29 -8.36 9.15
C GLU A 182 0.22 -8.51 9.32
N VAL A 183 1.02 -7.82 8.52
CA VAL A 183 2.48 -8.01 8.46
C VAL A 183 3.29 -6.87 9.07
N VAL A 184 2.62 -5.79 9.50
CA VAL A 184 3.24 -4.63 10.17
C VAL A 184 2.86 -4.57 11.66
N PRO A 185 3.67 -3.95 12.54
CA PRO A 185 3.31 -3.79 13.94
C PRO A 185 2.09 -2.87 14.13
N ASP A 186 1.40 -2.98 15.26
CA ASP A 186 0.23 -2.14 15.61
C ASP A 186 0.55 -0.64 15.66
N THR A 187 1.80 -0.31 15.97
CA THR A 187 2.32 1.06 16.07
C THR A 187 2.68 1.67 14.72
N ALA A 188 2.70 0.89 13.63
CA ALA A 188 3.02 1.41 12.31
C ALA A 188 2.04 2.50 11.88
N GLU A 189 2.53 3.54 11.22
CA GLU A 189 1.68 4.63 10.75
C GLU A 189 0.91 4.24 9.48
N CYS A 190 -0.37 4.56 9.45
CA CYS A 190 -1.19 4.60 8.25
C CYS A 190 -1.39 6.07 7.89
N ILE A 191 -1.05 6.44 6.66
CA ILE A 191 -1.05 7.84 6.23
C ILE A 191 -1.88 7.98 4.96
N LEU A 192 -2.71 9.01 4.91
CA LEU A 192 -3.28 9.55 3.68
C LEU A 192 -2.72 10.96 3.48
N ASP A 193 -1.72 11.06 2.61
CA ASP A 193 -1.07 12.31 2.23
C ASP A 193 -1.91 13.00 1.14
N VAL A 194 -2.30 14.24 1.42
CA VAL A 194 -3.03 15.11 0.49
C VAL A 194 -2.31 16.44 0.25
N THR A 195 -1.03 16.55 0.64
CA THR A 195 -0.21 17.76 0.56
C THR A 195 -0.26 18.37 -0.83
N SER A 196 -0.04 17.54 -1.87
CA SER A 196 -0.10 18.00 -3.26
C SER A 196 -1.48 18.60 -3.63
N LEU A 197 -2.59 18.04 -3.13
CA LEU A 197 -3.91 18.60 -3.41
C LEU A 197 -4.14 19.93 -2.69
N VAL A 198 -3.64 20.09 -1.47
CA VAL A 198 -3.72 21.34 -0.70
C VAL A 198 -2.86 22.42 -1.35
N ASP A 199 -1.63 22.11 -1.72
CA ASP A 199 -0.69 23.04 -2.37
C ASP A 199 -1.21 23.56 -3.71
N HIS A 200 -1.96 22.72 -4.43
CA HIS A 200 -2.62 23.09 -5.68
C HIS A 200 -4.03 23.67 -5.50
N VAL A 201 -4.45 23.97 -4.26
CA VAL A 201 -5.72 24.62 -3.92
C VAL A 201 -6.94 23.83 -4.43
N LEU A 202 -6.81 22.50 -4.47
CA LEU A 202 -7.90 21.60 -4.88
C LEU A 202 -8.77 21.18 -3.70
N VAL A 203 -8.26 21.29 -2.47
CA VAL A 203 -8.96 20.92 -1.24
C VAL A 203 -8.63 21.91 -0.12
N TYR A 204 -9.61 22.16 0.75
CA TYR A 204 -9.55 23.17 1.83
C TYR A 204 -9.71 22.53 3.23
N CYS A 205 -9.52 21.21 3.30
CA CYS A 205 -9.84 20.40 4.46
C CYS A 205 -8.87 20.56 5.65
N PHE A 206 -7.87 21.44 5.55
CA PHE A 206 -6.90 21.75 6.62
C PHE A 206 -6.89 23.24 7.00
N ASP A 207 -7.74 24.07 6.39
CA ASP A 207 -7.72 25.52 6.61
C ASP A 207 -7.96 25.87 8.10
N ASP A 208 -8.88 25.16 8.76
CA ASP A 208 -9.16 25.31 10.20
C ASP A 208 -7.94 25.05 11.08
N LEU A 209 -7.08 24.10 10.70
CA LEU A 209 -5.86 23.78 11.44
C LEU A 209 -4.73 24.79 11.17
N ARG A 210 -4.72 25.42 9.98
CA ARG A 210 -3.75 26.48 9.66
C ARG A 210 -4.00 27.73 10.50
N PHE A 211 -5.27 28.12 10.64
CA PHE A 211 -5.63 29.30 11.43
C PHE A 211 -5.32 29.13 12.91
N ALA A 212 -5.49 27.93 13.47
CA ALA A 212 -5.14 27.66 14.87
C ALA A 212 -3.62 27.79 15.15
N ASP A 213 -2.77 27.34 14.21
CA ASP A 213 -1.31 27.43 14.31
C ASP A 213 -0.82 28.89 14.21
N GLU A 214 -1.47 29.71 13.38
CA GLU A 214 -1.17 31.13 13.24
C GLU A 214 -1.61 31.96 14.46
N THR A 215 -2.77 31.66 15.06
CA THR A 215 -3.24 32.34 16.27
C THR A 215 -2.45 31.97 17.53
N ALA A 216 -1.91 30.75 17.62
CA ALA A 216 -1.08 30.32 18.75
C ALA A 216 0.32 30.96 18.74
N GLY A 217 0.76 31.50 17.61
CA GLY A 217 1.99 32.27 17.48
C GLY A 217 1.89 33.72 17.98
N ASP A 218 0.67 34.24 18.16
CA ASP A 218 0.40 35.65 18.47
C ASP A 218 0.29 35.93 19.98
N GLU A 219 0.13 34.90 20.83
CA GLU A 219 0.04 35.06 22.29
C GLU A 219 1.40 35.31 23.00
N ARG A 220 2.52 35.48 22.25
CA ARG A 220 3.84 35.79 22.84
C ARG A 220 4.15 37.28 22.97
N TYR A 221 3.21 38.16 22.63
CA TYR A 221 3.36 39.61 22.83
C TYR A 221 2.07 40.29 23.29
N GLU A 222 1.65 40.04 24.54
CA GLU A 222 0.85 41.02 25.27
C GLU A 222 1.40 41.22 26.71
N ILE A 223 2.09 42.37 26.83
CA ILE A 223 2.40 43.23 28.01
C ILE A 223 3.24 42.66 29.15
#